data_AF-A0A4R4WCG7-F1
#
_entry.id   AF-A0A4R4WCG7-F1
#
_cell.length_a   1.000
_cell.length_b   1.000
_cell.length_c   1.000
_cell.angle_alpha   90.00
_cell.angle_beta   90.00
_cell.angle_gamma   90.00
#
_symmetry.space_group_name_H-M   'P 1'
#
loop_
_entity.id
_entity.type
_entity.pdbx_description
1 polymer ?
#
loop_
_entity_poly.entity_id
_entity_poly.type
_entity_poly.pdbx_seq_one_letter_code
_entity_poly.pdbx_strand_id
1 'polypeptide(L)'
;MLAEVSPLSPPLTQQLPDPLTLAIGSLITLLTASVLEEFFYRAWLQTRLEALYGRWPAILASALLFAAMHVSHINPEAIGVGIASVVAAQGMFGLMQGYLWARYRNIWVIILIHTIVNLVYVDMLI
;
A
#
# COMPACT_ATOMS: atom_id res chain seq x y z
N MET A 1 -16.57 6.79 -13.51
CA MET A 1 -15.41 6.96 -14.42
C MET A 1 -15.70 7.80 -15.64
N LEU A 2 -16.75 7.57 -16.46
CA LEU A 2 -17.08 8.49 -17.57
C LEU A 2 -17.87 9.76 -17.16
N ALA A 3 -18.43 9.78 -15.94
CA ALA A 3 -19.20 10.92 -15.43
C ALA A 3 -18.33 12.11 -14.99
N GLU A 4 -17.04 11.89 -14.70
CA GLU A 4 -16.09 12.91 -14.24
C GLU A 4 -15.68 13.87 -15.37
N VAL A 5 -15.68 13.40 -16.62
CA VAL A 5 -15.22 14.15 -17.80
C VAL A 5 -16.34 14.96 -18.46
N SER A 6 -17.49 15.10 -17.79
CA SER A 6 -18.61 15.88 -18.30
C SER A 6 -18.29 17.38 -18.27
N PRO A 7 -18.61 18.16 -19.32
CA PRO A 7 -18.49 19.62 -19.29
C PRO A 7 -19.40 20.29 -18.24
N LEU A 8 -20.36 19.54 -17.69
CA LEU A 8 -21.26 19.96 -16.62
C LEU A 8 -20.83 19.47 -15.23
N SER A 9 -19.71 18.73 -15.14
CA SER A 9 -19.10 18.41 -13.85
C SER A 9 -18.74 19.72 -13.14
N PRO A 10 -18.99 19.84 -11.82
CA PRO A 10 -18.35 20.89 -11.04
C PRO A 10 -16.85 20.88 -11.35
N PRO A 11 -16.19 22.05 -11.51
CA PRO A 11 -14.76 22.05 -11.75
C PRO A 11 -14.05 21.24 -10.65
N LEU A 12 -13.05 20.43 -11.03
CA LEU A 12 -12.22 19.61 -10.12
C LEU A 12 -11.54 20.41 -8.99
N THR A 13 -11.75 21.73 -8.95
CA THR A 13 -11.66 22.53 -7.74
C THR A 13 -12.77 22.16 -6.74
N GLN A 14 -12.82 20.91 -6.29
CA GLN A 14 -12.99 20.73 -4.85
C GLN A 14 -11.83 21.50 -4.22
N GLN A 15 -12.08 22.30 -3.18
CA GLN A 15 -11.03 23.02 -2.48
C GLN A 15 -10.00 22.01 -1.99
N LEU A 16 -8.91 21.83 -2.75
CA LEU A 16 -7.76 21.08 -2.28
C LEU A 16 -7.38 21.70 -0.92
N PRO A 17 -7.08 20.88 0.09
CA PRO A 17 -6.53 21.39 1.34
C PRO A 17 -5.36 22.32 1.03
N ASP A 18 -5.11 23.30 1.89
CA ASP A 18 -4.01 24.23 1.68
C ASP A 18 -2.69 23.45 1.51
N PRO A 19 -1.71 23.98 0.75
CA PRO A 19 -0.49 23.25 0.41
C PRO A 19 0.28 22.71 1.61
N LEU A 20 0.19 23.37 2.77
CA LEU A 20 0.84 22.91 4.00
C LEU A 20 0.14 21.67 4.56
N THR A 21 -1.20 21.66 4.61
CA THR A 21 -1.97 20.48 5.01
C THR A 21 -1.69 19.28 4.10
N LEU A 22 -1.65 19.49 2.77
CA LEU A 22 -1.28 18.44 1.83
C LEU A 22 0.14 17.92 2.08
N ALA A 23 1.12 18.82 2.23
CA ALA A 23 2.50 18.43 2.48
C ALA A 23 2.66 17.62 3.78
N ILE A 24 1.99 18.02 4.86
CA ILE A 24 2.01 17.30 6.14
C ILE A 24 1.34 15.92 5.99
N GLY A 25 0.16 15.86 5.36
CA GLY A 25 -0.55 14.60 5.13
C GLY A 25 0.28 13.62 4.30
N SER A 26 0.86 14.09 3.18
CA SER A 26 1.75 13.28 2.34
C SER A 26 3.00 12.81 3.09
N LEU A 27 3.60 13.66 3.94
CA LEU A 27 4.75 13.27 4.75
C LEU A 27 4.38 12.20 5.77
N ILE A 28 3.24 12.34 6.44
CA ILE A 28 2.75 11.32 7.39
C ILE A 28 2.54 10.00 6.64
N THR A 29 1.82 10.00 5.52
CA THR A 29 1.60 8.81 4.70
C THR A 29 2.90 8.20 4.21
N LEU A 30 3.89 9.00 3.79
CA LEU A 30 5.22 8.50 3.42
C LEU A 30 5.87 7.75 4.59
N LEU A 31 5.91 8.38 5.77
CA LEU A 31 6.57 7.83 6.95
C LEU A 31 5.87 6.58 7.47
N THR A 32 4.53 6.60 7.56
CA THR A 32 3.77 5.48 8.11
C THR A 32 3.61 4.38 7.08
N ALA A 33 2.99 4.66 5.93
CA ALA A 33 2.61 3.65 4.96
C ALA A 33 3.82 3.12 4.19
N SER A 34 4.78 3.96 3.79
CA SER A 34 5.89 3.48 2.96
C SER A 34 7.10 3.03 3.78
N VAL A 35 7.53 3.84 4.75
CA VAL A 35 8.76 3.55 5.51
C VAL A 35 8.48 2.50 6.58
N LEU A 36 7.59 2.78 7.54
CA LEU A 36 7.38 1.88 8.68
C LEU A 36 6.88 0.51 8.26
N GLU A 37 5.95 0.44 7.30
CA GLU A 37 5.46 -0.85 6.82
C GLU A 37 6.56 -1.69 6.17
N GLU A 38 7.39 -1.13 5.28
CA GLU A 38 8.45 -1.92 4.64
C GLU A 38 9.54 -2.34 5.63
N PHE A 39 9.88 -1.49 6.61
CA PHE A 39 10.78 -1.89 7.69
C PHE A 39 10.21 -3.04 8.52
N PHE A 40 8.93 -2.96 8.90
CA PHE A 40 8.29 -4.00 9.70
C PHE A 40 8.11 -5.30 8.92
N TYR A 41 7.49 -5.26 7.75
CA TYR A 41 7.12 -6.46 6.99
C TYR A 41 8.29 -7.11 6.26
N ARG A 42 9.25 -6.32 5.74
CA ARG A 42 10.38 -6.85 4.97
C ARG A 42 11.61 -7.02 5.83
N ALA A 43 12.15 -5.90 6.31
CA ALA A 43 13.44 -5.92 7.00
C ALA A 43 13.37 -6.76 8.28
N TRP A 44 12.31 -6.63 9.07
CA TRP A 44 12.16 -7.37 10.33
C TRP A 44 11.41 -8.70 10.18
N LEU A 45 10.11 -8.68 9.87
CA LEU A 45 9.24 -9.85 9.90
C LEU A 45 9.66 -10.92 8.88
N GLN A 46 9.72 -10.54 7.60
CA GLN A 46 10.06 -11.49 6.54
C GLN A 46 11.46 -12.07 6.75
N THR A 47 12.48 -11.26 7.08
CA THR A 47 13.83 -11.78 7.34
C THR A 47 13.86 -12.83 8.47
N ARG A 48 13.07 -12.62 9.54
CA ARG A 48 12.95 -13.61 10.63
C ARG A 48 12.24 -14.88 10.18
N LEU A 49 11.14 -14.74 9.43
CA LEU A 49 10.42 -15.88 8.89
C LEU A 49 11.27 -16.65 7.88
N GLU A 50 12.10 -15.97 7.09
CA GLU A 50 13.03 -16.60 6.14
C GLU A 50 14.07 -17.46 6.86
N ALA A 51 14.56 -16.98 8.01
CA ALA A 51 15.51 -17.72 8.83
C ALA A 51 14.88 -18.97 9.49
N LEU A 52 13.58 -18.95 9.78
CA LEU A 52 12.87 -20.05 10.45
C LEU A 52 12.25 -21.06 9.49
N TYR A 53 11.67 -20.58 8.39
CA TYR A 53 10.80 -21.37 7.50
C TYR A 53 11.24 -21.34 6.03
N GLY A 54 12.30 -20.61 5.72
CA GLY A 54 12.81 -20.45 4.36
C GLY A 54 12.10 -19.35 3.56
N ARG A 55 12.62 -19.12 2.36
CA ARG A 55 12.27 -17.96 1.53
C ARG A 55 10.79 -17.84 1.19
N TRP A 56 10.21 -18.87 0.59
CA TRP A 56 8.85 -18.77 0.03
C TRP A 56 7.76 -18.72 1.10
N PRO A 57 7.78 -19.56 2.16
CA PRO A 57 6.81 -19.44 3.25
C PRO A 57 6.84 -18.06 3.91
N ALA A 58 8.03 -17.48 4.08
CA ALA A 58 8.17 -16.13 4.64
C ALA A 58 7.60 -15.02 3.75
N ILE A 59 7.82 -15.09 2.44
CA ILE A 59 7.23 -14.14 1.46
C ILE A 59 5.70 -14.24 1.51
N LEU A 60 5.15 -15.46 1.42
CA LEU A 60 3.71 -15.69 1.41
C LEU A 60 3.06 -15.20 2.72
N ALA A 61 3.64 -15.57 3.87
CA ALA A 61 3.12 -15.16 5.17
C ALA A 61 3.19 -13.64 5.38
N SER A 62 4.34 -13.01 5.05
CA SER A 62 4.48 -11.56 5.15
C SER A 62 3.52 -10.81 4.23
N ALA A 63 3.29 -11.30 3.00
CA ALA A 63 2.34 -10.72 2.06
C ALA A 63 0.87 -10.84 2.54
N LEU A 64 0.48 -11.99 3.10
CA LEU A 64 -0.86 -12.18 3.65
C LEU A 64 -1.12 -11.32 4.89
N LEU A 65 -0.13 -11.20 5.78
CA LEU A 65 -0.22 -10.32 6.95
C LEU A 65 -0.28 -8.84 6.54
N PHE A 66 0.49 -8.46 5.53
CA PHE A 66 0.42 -7.13 4.92
C PHE A 66 -0.97 -6.88 4.30
N ALA A 67 -1.57 -7.84 3.62
CA ALA A 67 -2.95 -7.68 3.14
C ALA A 67 -3.95 -7.57 4.30
N ALA A 68 -3.78 -8.36 5.36
CA ALA A 68 -4.68 -8.39 6.51
C ALA A 68 -4.73 -7.06 7.27
N MET A 69 -3.62 -6.33 7.38
CA MET A 69 -3.62 -5.01 8.04
C MET A 69 -4.50 -3.98 7.30
N HIS A 70 -4.77 -4.19 6.01
CA HIS A 70 -5.54 -3.31 5.15
C HIS A 70 -7.04 -3.63 5.13
N VAL A 71 -7.50 -4.58 5.95
CA VAL A 71 -8.91 -4.97 6.06
C VAL A 71 -9.82 -3.82 6.51
N SER A 72 -9.28 -2.78 7.14
CA SER A 72 -10.02 -1.55 7.48
C SER A 72 -10.60 -0.83 6.25
N HIS A 73 -10.08 -1.09 5.05
CA HIS A 73 -10.60 -0.53 3.79
C HIS A 73 -11.80 -1.29 3.22
N ILE A 74 -12.22 -2.39 3.87
CA ILE A 74 -13.36 -3.19 3.39
C ILE A 74 -14.67 -2.48 3.71
N ASN A 75 -15.50 -2.30 2.69
CA ASN A 75 -16.88 -1.85 2.87
C ASN A 75 -17.69 -2.94 3.63
N PRO A 76 -18.27 -2.62 4.81
CA PRO A 76 -19.07 -3.56 5.60
C PRO A 76 -20.28 -4.15 4.87
N GLU A 77 -20.81 -3.44 3.86
CA GLU A 77 -21.95 -3.90 3.07
C GLU A 77 -21.55 -4.91 1.97
N ALA A 78 -20.25 -5.04 1.68
CA ALA A 78 -19.72 -5.85 0.57
C ALA A 78 -18.50 -6.68 0.99
N ILE A 79 -18.55 -7.28 2.19
CA ILE A 79 -17.40 -7.97 2.82
C ILE A 79 -16.73 -8.99 1.89
N GLY A 80 -17.51 -9.83 1.20
CA GLY A 80 -16.94 -10.87 0.33
C GLY A 80 -16.08 -10.31 -0.81
N VAL A 81 -16.59 -9.28 -1.49
CA VAL A 81 -15.85 -8.57 -2.55
C VAL A 81 -14.68 -7.78 -1.95
N GLY A 82 -14.89 -7.14 -0.80
CA GLY A 82 -13.84 -6.37 -0.12
C GLY A 82 -12.63 -7.23 0.28
N ILE A 83 -12.86 -8.43 0.83
CA ILE A 83 -11.79 -9.38 1.16
C ILE A 83 -11.04 -9.76 -0.11
N ALA A 84 -11.76 -10.13 -1.17
CA ALA A 84 -11.15 -10.50 -2.45
C ALA A 84 -10.30 -9.35 -3.02
N SER A 85 -10.80 -8.12 -2.97
CA SER A 85 -10.09 -6.92 -3.43
C SER A 85 -8.84 -6.62 -2.61
N VAL A 86 -8.92 -6.70 -1.28
CA VAL A 86 -7.75 -6.47 -0.40
C VAL A 86 -6.68 -7.54 -0.62
N VAL A 87 -7.06 -8.81 -0.70
CA VAL A 87 -6.10 -9.88 -1.00
C VAL A 87 -5.50 -9.71 -2.39
N ALA A 88 -6.30 -9.38 -3.40
CA ALA A 88 -5.82 -9.20 -4.76
C ALA A 88 -4.86 -8.01 -4.88
N ALA A 89 -5.21 -6.85 -4.34
CA ALA A 89 -4.39 -5.64 -4.44
C ALA A 89 -3.20 -5.68 -3.48
N GLN A 90 -3.48 -5.75 -2.17
CA GLN A 90 -2.47 -5.63 -1.13
C GLN A 90 -1.64 -6.91 -0.98
N GLY A 91 -2.26 -8.07 -1.17
CA GLY A 91 -1.53 -9.34 -1.17
C GLY A 91 -0.56 -9.43 -2.36
N MET A 92 -0.99 -9.06 -3.57
CA MET A 92 -0.10 -9.05 -4.74
C MET A 92 1.03 -8.03 -4.60
N PHE A 93 0.73 -6.82 -4.12
CA PHE A 93 1.75 -5.82 -3.85
C PHE A 93 2.75 -6.32 -2.79
N GLY A 94 2.25 -6.93 -1.71
CA GLY A 94 3.07 -7.55 -0.67
C GLY A 94 3.94 -8.69 -1.18
N LEU A 95 3.45 -9.52 -2.11
CA LEU A 95 4.23 -10.59 -2.76
C LEU A 95 5.36 -10.02 -3.62
N MET A 96 5.07 -8.97 -4.40
CA MET A 96 6.06 -8.28 -5.22
C MET A 96 7.18 -7.70 -4.34
N GLN A 97 6.84 -6.90 -3.34
CA GLN A 97 7.80 -6.31 -2.40
C GLN A 97 8.59 -7.38 -1.65
N GLY A 98 7.91 -8.43 -1.20
CA GLY A 98 8.54 -9.55 -0.51
C GLY A 98 9.55 -10.28 -1.38
N TYR A 99 9.24 -10.50 -2.67
CA TYR A 99 10.20 -11.07 -3.61
C TYR A 99 11.41 -10.17 -3.84
N LEU A 100 11.19 -8.86 -4.05
CA LEU A 100 12.26 -7.88 -4.24
C LEU A 100 13.19 -7.82 -3.03
N TRP A 101 12.64 -7.82 -1.81
CA TRP A 101 13.42 -7.91 -0.59
C TRP A 101 14.26 -9.19 -0.54
N ALA A 102 13.62 -10.36 -0.74
CA ALA A 102 14.30 -11.64 -0.67
C ALA A 102 15.45 -11.77 -1.70
N ARG A 103 15.32 -11.13 -2.86
CA ARG A 103 16.30 -11.20 -3.95
C ARG A 103 17.42 -10.16 -3.84
N TYR A 104 17.09 -8.91 -3.48
CA TYR A 104 18.00 -7.77 -3.62
C TYR A 104 18.41 -7.14 -2.28
N ARG A 105 17.67 -7.35 -1.19
CA ARG A 105 17.93 -6.77 0.14
C ARG A 105 18.11 -5.24 0.13
N ASN A 106 17.45 -4.55 -0.80
CA ASN A 106 17.53 -3.10 -0.93
C ASN A 106 16.25 -2.45 -0.39
N ILE A 107 16.31 -1.96 0.84
CA ILE A 107 15.16 -1.34 1.53
C ILE A 107 14.71 -0.04 0.85
N TRP A 108 15.64 0.71 0.24
CA TRP A 108 15.33 2.00 -0.36
C TRP A 108 14.51 1.87 -1.63
N VAL A 109 14.81 0.85 -2.45
CA VAL A 109 14.04 0.57 -3.67
C VAL A 109 12.60 0.17 -3.33
N ILE A 110 12.42 -0.70 -2.33
CA ILE A 110 11.07 -1.13 -1.93
C ILE A 110 10.28 0.02 -1.28
N ILE A 111 10.92 0.88 -0.46
CA ILE A 111 10.27 2.09 0.06
C ILE A 111 9.86 3.01 -1.09
N LEU A 112 10.75 3.27 -2.06
CA LEU A 112 10.46 4.14 -3.20
C LEU A 112 9.26 3.62 -4.01
N ILE A 113 9.22 2.32 -4.31
CA ILE A 113 8.09 1.69 -5.02
C ILE A 113 6.80 1.87 -4.23
N HIS A 114 6.82 1.62 -2.92
CA HIS A 114 5.64 1.78 -2.07
C HIS A 114 5.17 3.23 -2.04
N THR A 115 6.08 4.18 -1.88
CA THR A 115 5.76 5.62 -1.93
C THR A 115 5.08 5.99 -3.24
N ILE A 116 5.62 5.56 -4.38
CA ILE A 116 5.04 5.86 -5.69
C ILE A 116 3.62 5.29 -5.78
N VAL A 117 3.41 4.03 -5.37
CA VAL A 117 2.07 3.41 -5.39
C VAL A 117 1.10 4.17 -4.49
N ASN A 118 1.51 4.53 -3.27
CA ASN A 118 0.67 5.31 -2.37
C ASN A 118 0.29 6.68 -2.94
N LEU A 119 1.24 7.38 -3.58
CA LEU A 119 0.95 8.67 -4.22
C LEU A 119 -0.06 8.54 -5.36
N VAL A 120 0.06 7.50 -6.19
CA VAL A 120 -0.92 7.23 -7.27
C VAL A 120 -2.33 6.96 -6.71
N TYR A 121 -2.44 6.35 -5.53
CA TYR A 121 -3.74 6.10 -4.90
C TYR A 121 -4.30 7.32 -4.15
N VAL A 122 -3.46 8.20 -3.60
CA VAL A 122 -3.89 9.47 -2.99
C VAL A 122 -4.58 10.35 -4.03
N ASP A 123 -4.07 10.39 -5.27
CA ASP A 123 -4.69 11.14 -6.37
C ASP A 123 -6.06 10.56 -6.83
N MET A 124 -6.46 9.36 -6.37
CA MET A 124 -7.80 8.80 -6.66
C MET A 124 -8.83 9.03 -5.53
N LEU A 125 -8.41 9.62 -4.41
CA LEU A 125 -9.27 9.91 -3.24
C LEU A 125 -9.63 11.40 -3.10
N ILE A 126 -9.08 12.26 -3.97
CA ILE A 126 -9.36 13.70 -4.13
C ILE A 126 -9.99 13.93 -5.51
#